data_AF-A0AAD8VGK6-F1
#
_entry.id   AF-A0AAD8VGK6-F1
#
_cell.length_a   1.000
_cell.length_b   1.000
_cell.length_c   1.000
_cell.angle_alpha   90.00
_cell.angle_beta   90.00
_cell.angle_gamma   90.00
#
_symmetry.space_group_name_H-M   'P 1'
#
loop_
_entity.id
_entity.type
_entity.pdbx_description
1 polymer ?
#
loop_
_entity_poly.entity_id
_entity_poly.type
_entity_poly.pdbx_seq_one_letter_code
_entity_poly.pdbx_strand_id
1 'polypeptide(L)'
;MVEVEKFSQFRKYFGIDVNVRDVFLDHPGIFYLSAKGKRHTVFLREAYDRGKLVEPNDVSESRRKLVELMLLCRHGLGNANSNANMSSRANAQDSDDDLQELEV
;
A
#
# COMPACT_ATOMS: atom_id res chain seq x y z
N MET A 1 -3.32 -35.91 -1.56
CA MET A 1 -3.58 -35.34 -2.90
C MET A 1 -5.00 -34.79 -2.90
N VAL A 2 -5.19 -33.47 -3.04
CA VAL A 2 -6.53 -32.84 -3.01
C VAL A 2 -7.30 -33.32 -4.24
N GLU A 3 -8.47 -33.94 -4.04
CA GLU A 3 -9.27 -34.52 -5.14
C GLU A 3 -9.69 -33.41 -6.12
N VAL A 4 -9.21 -33.54 -7.35
CA VAL A 4 -9.30 -32.55 -8.44
C VAL A 4 -10.74 -32.40 -8.94
N GLU A 5 -11.57 -33.42 -8.75
CA GLU A 5 -12.90 -33.52 -9.36
C GLU A 5 -13.90 -32.53 -8.76
N LYS A 6 -13.83 -32.23 -7.46
CA LYS A 6 -14.86 -31.43 -6.77
C LYS A 6 -14.88 -29.95 -7.16
N PHE A 7 -13.74 -29.42 -7.60
CA PHE A 7 -13.65 -28.04 -8.08
C PHE A 7 -14.06 -27.89 -9.55
N SER A 8 -14.15 -28.99 -10.31
CA SER A 8 -14.64 -28.93 -11.69
C SER A 8 -16.10 -28.46 -11.77
N GLN A 9 -16.94 -28.84 -10.79
CA GLN A 9 -18.33 -28.38 -10.70
C GLN A 9 -18.45 -26.85 -10.57
N PHE A 10 -17.46 -26.16 -9.96
CA PHE A 10 -17.48 -24.70 -9.85
C PHE A 10 -17.46 -24.02 -11.22
N ARG A 11 -16.76 -24.60 -12.21
CA ARG A 11 -16.79 -24.10 -13.60
C ARG A 11 -18.22 -24.10 -14.15
N LYS A 12 -18.97 -25.18 -13.89
CA LYS A 12 -20.37 -25.33 -14.34
C LYS A 12 -21.35 -24.41 -13.60
N TYR A 13 -21.21 -24.25 -12.28
CA TYR A 13 -22.14 -23.45 -11.49
C TYR A 13 -21.90 -21.94 -11.59
N PHE A 14 -20.65 -21.51 -11.76
CA PHE A 14 -20.29 -20.09 -11.78
C PHE A 14 -19.90 -19.57 -13.18
N GLY A 15 -19.95 -20.42 -14.21
CA GLY A 15 -19.57 -20.04 -15.58
C GLY A 15 -18.10 -19.64 -15.72
N ILE A 16 -17.23 -20.24 -14.90
CA ILE A 16 -15.80 -19.91 -14.87
C ILE A 16 -15.07 -20.83 -15.85
N ASP A 17 -14.57 -20.26 -16.94
CA ASP A 17 -13.83 -21.02 -17.96
C ASP A 17 -12.38 -21.32 -17.56
N VAL A 18 -11.88 -20.73 -16.48
CA VAL A 18 -10.53 -21.00 -15.96
C VAL A 18 -10.52 -22.20 -15.02
N ASN A 19 -9.37 -22.88 -14.92
CA ASN A 19 -9.18 -23.92 -13.92
C ASN A 19 -9.15 -23.26 -12.53
N VAL A 20 -10.30 -23.26 -11.85
CA VAL A 20 -10.48 -22.66 -10.53
C VAL A 20 -9.49 -23.18 -9.49
N ARG A 21 -8.97 -24.41 -9.66
CA ARG A 21 -7.94 -24.95 -8.78
C ARG A 21 -6.66 -24.13 -8.84
N ASP A 22 -6.21 -23.79 -10.05
CA ASP A 22 -4.96 -23.06 -10.26
C ASP A 22 -5.12 -21.65 -9.70
N VAL A 23 -6.29 -21.03 -9.91
CA VAL A 23 -6.63 -19.73 -9.31
C VAL A 23 -6.53 -19.76 -7.78
N PHE A 24 -7.04 -20.80 -7.11
CA PHE A 24 -6.95 -20.91 -5.65
C PHE A 24 -5.52 -21.13 -5.16
N LEU A 25 -4.67 -21.80 -5.96
CA LEU A 25 -3.29 -22.12 -5.60
C LEU A 25 -2.33 -20.95 -5.91
N ASP A 26 -2.55 -20.23 -6.99
CA ASP A 26 -1.75 -19.08 -7.44
C ASP A 26 -2.00 -17.84 -6.58
N HIS A 27 -3.14 -17.79 -5.89
CA HIS A 27 -3.56 -16.65 -5.07
C HIS A 27 -3.90 -17.02 -3.61
N PRO A 28 -2.92 -17.52 -2.82
CA PRO A 28 -3.14 -17.93 -1.43
C PRO A 28 -3.45 -16.76 -0.48
N GLY A 29 -3.20 -15.52 -0.92
CA GLY A 29 -3.62 -14.31 -0.21
C GLY A 29 -5.12 -14.04 -0.33
N ILE A 30 -5.72 -14.42 -1.46
CA ILE A 30 -7.13 -14.15 -1.77
C ILE A 30 -8.03 -15.24 -1.19
N PHE A 31 -7.62 -16.50 -1.30
CA PHE A 31 -8.42 -17.65 -0.89
C PHE A 31 -7.78 -18.42 0.26
N TYR A 32 -8.60 -18.89 1.18
CA TYR A 32 -8.24 -19.90 2.16
C TYR A 32 -8.88 -21.24 1.77
N LEU A 33 -8.06 -22.29 1.71
CA LEU A 33 -8.51 -23.63 1.37
C LEU A 33 -8.41 -24.54 2.60
N SER A 34 -9.53 -25.13 2.99
CA SER A 34 -9.57 -26.16 4.03
C SER A 34 -10.02 -27.49 3.45
N ALA A 35 -9.23 -28.53 3.67
CA ALA A 35 -9.58 -29.90 3.34
C ALA A 35 -9.79 -30.68 4.64
N LYS A 36 -11.05 -30.88 5.04
CA LYS A 36 -11.40 -31.65 6.24
C LYS A 36 -12.10 -32.95 5.82
N GLY A 37 -11.41 -34.07 5.99
CA GLY A 37 -11.87 -35.38 5.54
C GLY A 37 -12.17 -35.37 4.03
N LYS A 38 -13.42 -35.66 3.65
CA LYS A 38 -13.88 -35.66 2.25
C LYS A 38 -14.38 -34.30 1.76
N ARG A 39 -14.47 -33.29 2.63
CA ARG A 39 -15.06 -31.99 2.31
C ARG A 39 -13.97 -30.95 2.09
N HIS A 40 -14.00 -30.33 0.91
CA HIS A 40 -13.18 -29.16 0.59
C HIS A 40 -14.04 -27.90 0.77
N THR A 41 -13.49 -26.92 1.47
CA THR A 41 -14.15 -25.64 1.71
C THR A 41 -13.20 -24.53 1.27
N VAL A 42 -13.71 -23.59 0.48
CA VAL A 42 -12.98 -22.41 0.06
C VAL A 42 -13.61 -21.21 0.74
N PHE A 43 -12.78 -20.36 1.34
CA PHE A 43 -13.20 -19.08 1.90
C PHE A 43 -12.50 -17.96 1.13
N LEU A 44 -13.24 -16.94 0.75
CA LEU A 44 -12.66 -15.69 0.27
C LEU A 44 -12.12 -14.94 1.50
N ARG A 45 -10.80 -14.76 1.58
CA ARG A 45 -10.16 -14.02 2.68
C ARG A 45 -10.28 -12.53 2.47
N GLU A 46 -9.97 -12.08 1.27
CA GLU A 46 -9.91 -10.69 0.88
C GLU A 46 -10.45 -10.57 -0.54
N ALA A 47 -11.39 -9.66 -0.76
CA ALA A 47 -11.89 -9.37 -2.09
C ALA A 47 -10.96 -8.36 -2.77
N TYR A 48 -10.50 -8.66 -3.97
CA TYR A 48 -9.67 -7.76 -4.79
C TYR A 48 -10.42 -7.34 -6.05
N ASP A 49 -10.35 -6.06 -6.39
CA ASP A 49 -10.72 -5.51 -7.69
C ASP A 49 -9.52 -4.80 -8.32
N ARG A 50 -9.15 -5.17 -9.55
CA ARG A 50 -8.03 -4.60 -10.32
C ARG A 50 -6.72 -4.47 -9.51
N GLY A 51 -6.44 -5.44 -8.63
CA GLY A 51 -5.24 -5.47 -7.79
C GLY A 51 -5.30 -4.61 -6.53
N LYS A 52 -6.48 -4.10 -6.15
CA LYS A 52 -6.72 -3.39 -4.88
C LYS A 52 -7.75 -4.13 -4.06
N LEU A 53 -7.62 -4.07 -2.74
CA LEU A 53 -8.66 -4.56 -1.82
C LEU A 53 -9.95 -3.77 -2.03
N VAL A 54 -11.06 -4.48 -2.17
CA VAL A 54 -12.41 -3.87 -2.19
C VAL A 54 -12.73 -3.32 -0.80
N GLU A 55 -12.40 -4.08 0.24
CA GLU A 55 -12.49 -3.65 1.63
C GLU A 55 -11.06 -3.39 2.14
N PRO A 56 -10.65 -2.12 2.31
CA PRO A 56 -9.29 -1.78 2.69
C PRO A 56 -9.00 -2.15 4.15
N ASN A 57 -7.77 -2.59 4.41
CA ASN A 57 -7.25 -2.79 5.77
C ASN A 57 -6.00 -1.93 6.02
N ASP A 58 -5.69 -1.64 7.28
CA ASP A 58 -4.59 -0.74 7.66
C ASP A 58 -3.22 -1.17 7.09
N VAL A 59 -2.99 -2.48 7.02
CA VAL A 59 -1.75 -3.06 6.50
C VAL A 59 -1.62 -2.84 4.99
N SER A 60 -2.72 -3.04 4.25
CA SER A 60 -2.79 -2.86 2.80
C SER A 60 -2.63 -1.40 2.40
N GLU A 61 -3.25 -0.49 3.14
CA GLU A 61 -3.12 0.95 2.94
C GLU A 61 -1.69 1.43 3.25
N SER A 62 -1.10 0.94 4.35
CA SER A 62 0.29 1.25 4.70
C SER A 62 1.27 0.76 3.63
N ARG A 63 1.08 -0.48 3.15
CA ARG A 63 1.90 -1.05 2.07
C ARG A 63 1.76 -0.25 0.78
N ARG A 64 0.54 0.18 0.43
CA ARG A 64 0.29 1.01 -0.75
C ARG A 64 1.02 2.36 -0.66
N LYS A 65 0.92 3.05 0.48
CA LYS A 65 1.66 4.29 0.74
C LYS A 65 3.16 4.11 0.63
N LEU A 66 3.70 3.01 1.16
CA LEU A 66 5.12 2.71 1.06
C LEU A 66 5.58 2.56 -0.39
N VAL A 67 4.83 1.81 -1.20
CA VAL A 67 5.14 1.62 -2.64
C VAL A 67 5.07 2.95 -3.39
N GLU A 68 4.08 3.79 -3.09
CA GLU A 68 3.95 5.14 -3.64
C GLU A 68 5.17 6.00 -3.30
N LEU A 69 5.57 6.06 -2.03
CA LEU A 69 6.78 6.78 -1.61
C LEU A 69 8.05 6.26 -2.29
N MET A 70 8.22 4.94 -2.40
CA MET A 70 9.35 4.35 -3.10
C MET A 70 9.40 4.73 -4.59
N LEU A 71 8.23 4.80 -5.25
CA LEU A 71 8.12 5.25 -6.63
C LEU A 71 8.44 6.74 -6.77
N LEU A 72 8.02 7.58 -5.84
CA LEU A 72 8.36 9.01 -5.80
C LEU A 72 9.86 9.22 -5.61
N CYS A 73 10.50 8.51 -4.68
CA CYS A 73 11.94 8.56 -4.46
C CYS A 73 12.71 8.15 -5.74
N ARG A 74 12.21 7.16 -6.48
CA ARG A 74 12.83 6.70 -7.72
C ARG A 74 12.68 7.69 -8.89
N HIS A 75 11.67 8.55 -8.85
CA HIS A 75 11.45 9.63 -9.85
C HIS A 75 12.21 10.93 -9.54
N GLY A 76 13.14 10.93 -8.57
CA GLY A 76 14.10 12.03 -8.40
C GLY A 76 13.58 13.28 -7.68
N LEU A 77 12.39 13.24 -7.07
CA LEU A 77 11.87 14.33 -6.23
C LEU A 77 12.51 14.40 -4.82
N GLY A 78 13.62 13.70 -4.57
CA GLY A 78 14.36 13.78 -3.30
C GLY A 78 15.05 15.12 -3.03
N ASN A 79 15.10 16.04 -4.01
CA ASN A 79 15.88 17.29 -3.92
C ASN A 79 15.06 18.59 -3.87
N ALA A 80 13.74 18.57 -3.73
CA ALA A 80 12.95 19.82 -3.66
C ALA A 80 13.08 20.60 -2.34
N ASN A 81 13.79 20.06 -1.34
CA ASN A 81 13.90 20.67 0.00
C ASN A 81 15.20 21.45 0.28
N SER A 82 16.08 21.64 -0.71
CA SER A 82 17.32 22.42 -0.52
C SER A 82 17.09 23.95 -0.45
N ASN A 83 15.91 24.44 -0.84
CA ASN A 83 15.68 25.88 -1.04
C ASN A 83 14.91 26.55 0.12
N ALA A 84 14.42 25.80 1.11
CA ALA A 84 13.74 26.38 2.27
C ALA A 84 14.70 26.91 3.36
N ASN A 85 16.02 26.67 3.22
CA ASN A 85 17.01 27.05 4.23
C ASN A 85 17.92 28.24 3.81
N MET A 86 17.61 28.91 2.69
CA MET A 86 18.30 30.15 2.25
C MET A 86 17.52 31.43 2.59
N SER A 87 16.28 31.33 3.08
CA SER A 87 15.47 32.48 3.48
C SER A 87 15.60 32.86 4.96
N SER A 88 16.21 32.02 5.80
CA SER A 88 16.39 32.28 7.24
C SER A 88 17.71 32.99 7.59
N ARG A 89 18.59 33.25 6.62
CA ARG A 89 19.92 33.83 6.85
C ARG A 89 20.09 35.27 6.38
N ALA A 90 19.02 35.88 5.84
CA ALA A 90 19.02 37.27 5.37
C ALA A 90 18.47 38.28 6.39
N ASN A 91 18.00 37.85 7.57
CA ASN A 91 17.44 38.72 8.62
C ASN A 91 18.32 38.73 9.88
N ALA A 92 19.63 38.98 9.73
CA ALA A 92 20.52 39.22 10.86
C ALA A 92 21.59 40.24 10.49
N GLN A 93 21.17 41.47 10.17
CA GLN A 93 22.04 42.65 10.10
C GLN A 93 21.16 43.90 9.99
N ASP A 94 20.92 44.55 11.13
CA ASP A 94 21.06 46.00 11.33
C ASP A 94 20.21 46.44 12.52
N SER A 95 20.86 46.72 13.64
CA SER A 95 20.48 47.72 14.64
C SER A 95 21.63 47.82 15.65
N ASP A 96 22.70 48.53 15.26
CA ASP A 96 23.65 49.12 16.21
C ASP A 96 23.49 50.64 16.18
N ASP A 97 23.60 51.22 17.38
CA ASP A 97 23.77 52.62 17.78
C ASP A 97 22.58 53.61 17.73
N ASP A 98 22.11 53.98 18.93
CA ASP A 98 22.18 55.37 19.38
C ASP A 98 22.11 55.45 20.93
N LEU A 99 23.30 55.61 21.56
CA LEU A 99 23.45 56.13 22.91
C LEU A 99 23.43 57.66 22.85
N GLN A 100 22.48 58.30 23.54
CA GLN A 100 22.67 59.68 24.02
C GLN A 100 22.26 59.77 25.48
N GLU A 101 23.27 60.05 26.32
CA GLU A 101 23.10 60.56 27.68
C GLU A 101 22.24 61.83 27.68
N LEU A 102 21.50 62.06 28.77
CA LEU A 102 21.39 63.39 29.39
C LEU A 102 20.91 63.27 30.85
N GLU A 103 21.82 63.70 31.71
CA GLU A 103 21.71 64.04 33.14
C GLU A 103 20.55 65.03 33.43
N VAL A 104 19.74 64.73 34.46
CA VAL A 104 19.30 65.64 35.55
C VAL A 104 18.98 64.80 36.79
#